data_AF-A0A7V6ZEA5-F1
#
_entry.id   AF-A0A7V6ZEA5-F1
#
_cell.length_a   1.000
_cell.length_b   1.000
_cell.length_c   1.000
_cell.angle_alpha   90.00
_cell.angle_beta   90.00
_cell.angle_gamma   90.00
#
_symmetry.space_group_name_H-M   'P 1'
#
loop_
_entity.id
_entity.type
_entity.pdbx_description
1 polymer ?
#
loop_
_entity_poly.entity_id
_entity_poly.type
_entity_poly.pdbx_seq_one_letter_code
_entity_poly.pdbx_strand_id
1 'polypeptide(L)'
;MKKSHLFNLIKKLTFIVVIIILIFPSYLTKISNAEEIEDLFVIYGEKERGEAQGLILQKNLLEKAPKNMSQYDMWHSLFEEDVTEEERAAFALKLIDEIYPQGNPAKWDEIGGLWIPQMVPKPLAAFDALYIAVGSLLSLNNEGAAWLARSLLLQLYESRGARIYGIRTAPIEVVDIIEKLKVRAPLPPIGGWPNPEVLGRLPYARKIYGYISVDTALVHEMTFLDSLGRPRGGSGVYAWDRARGRIYNVKGGRNEDEVWPNF
;
A
#
# COMPACT_ATOMS: atom_id res chain seq x y z
N MET A 1 25.20 78.50 6.27
CA MET A 1 25.93 77.38 5.62
C MET A 1 25.86 76.01 6.32
N LYS A 2 25.08 75.77 7.40
CA LYS A 2 25.05 74.47 8.10
C LYS A 2 23.93 73.47 7.69
N LYS A 3 22.85 73.91 7.03
CA LYS A 3 21.70 73.04 6.69
C LYS A 3 21.94 72.09 5.49
N SER A 4 22.79 72.48 4.54
CA SER A 4 23.05 71.70 3.31
C SER A 4 23.82 70.40 3.57
N HIS A 5 24.75 70.41 4.53
CA HIS A 5 25.60 69.25 4.81
C HIS A 5 24.86 68.15 5.57
N LEU A 6 23.95 68.53 6.49
CA LEU A 6 23.13 67.59 7.25
C LEU A 6 22.10 66.89 6.36
N PHE A 7 21.50 67.62 5.41
CA PHE A 7 20.53 67.07 4.46
C PHE A 7 21.14 66.04 3.50
N ASN A 8 22.38 66.29 3.03
CA ASN A 8 23.12 65.35 2.19
C ASN A 8 23.58 64.10 2.95
N LEU A 9 23.89 64.22 4.24
CA LEU A 9 24.25 63.07 5.09
C LEU A 9 23.04 62.16 5.32
N ILE A 10 21.87 62.74 5.61
CA ILE A 10 20.62 62.00 5.81
C ILE A 10 20.22 61.27 4.52
N LYS A 11 20.32 61.91 3.35
CA LYS A 11 20.05 61.27 2.04
C LYS A 11 20.95 60.06 1.77
N LYS A 12 22.26 60.17 2.06
CA LYS A 12 23.20 59.06 1.89
C LYS A 12 22.90 57.91 2.85
N LEU A 13 22.55 58.21 4.11
CA LEU A 13 22.19 57.19 5.10
C LEU A 13 20.89 56.47 4.71
N THR A 14 19.86 57.20 4.27
CA THR A 14 18.62 56.60 3.77
C THR A 14 18.84 55.75 2.52
N PHE A 15 19.74 56.17 1.62
CA PHE A 15 20.05 55.40 0.41
C PHE A 15 20.75 54.08 0.74
N ILE A 16 21.70 54.08 1.69
CA ILE A 16 22.38 52.87 2.16
C ILE A 16 21.38 51.92 2.86
N VAL A 17 20.50 52.45 3.71
CA VAL A 17 19.48 51.65 4.40
C VAL A 17 18.49 51.04 3.41
N VAL A 18 18.06 51.77 2.37
CA VAL A 18 17.18 51.25 1.32
C VAL A 18 17.87 50.16 0.49
N ILE A 19 19.16 50.31 0.18
CA ILE A 19 19.95 49.26 -0.51
C ILE A 19 20.07 48.01 0.35
N ILE A 20 20.35 48.14 1.65
CA ILE A 20 20.43 47.00 2.56
C ILE A 20 19.08 46.30 2.66
N ILE A 21 17.97 47.03 2.77
CA ILE A 21 16.60 46.48 2.83
C ILE A 21 16.17 45.83 1.50
N LEU A 22 16.69 46.28 0.36
CA LEU A 22 16.40 45.67 -0.95
C LEU A 22 17.24 44.42 -1.23
N ILE A 23 18.43 44.31 -0.64
CA ILE A 23 19.33 43.16 -0.82
C ILE A 23 19.08 42.06 0.22
N PHE A 24 18.68 42.39 1.45
CA PHE A 24 18.45 41.40 2.51
C PHE A 24 17.38 40.30 2.20
N PRO A 25 16.23 40.62 1.56
CA PRO A 25 15.19 39.63 1.27
C PRO A 25 15.61 38.59 0.23
N SER A 26 16.51 38.95 -0.68
CA SER A 26 16.95 38.08 -1.78
C SER A 26 18.03 37.08 -1.37
N TYR A 27 18.71 37.30 -0.23
CA TYR A 27 19.63 36.32 0.36
C TYR A 27 18.92 35.34 1.29
N LEU A 28 17.94 35.80 2.09
CA LEU A 28 17.14 34.93 2.96
C LEU A 28 16.26 33.94 2.19
N THR A 29 15.67 34.37 1.06
CA THR A 29 14.89 33.49 0.18
C THR A 29 15.77 32.48 -0.58
N LYS A 30 17.03 32.79 -0.83
CA LYS A 30 17.97 31.88 -1.52
C LYS A 30 18.44 30.74 -0.63
N ILE A 31 18.59 30.98 0.68
CA ILE A 31 19.06 29.98 1.65
C ILE A 31 17.98 28.91 1.87
N SER A 32 16.72 29.31 2.07
CA SER A 32 15.59 28.35 2.23
C SER A 32 15.34 27.49 0.98
N ASN A 33 15.46 28.06 -0.22
CA ASN A 33 15.28 27.30 -1.46
C ASN A 33 16.47 26.38 -1.77
N ALA A 34 17.69 26.75 -1.35
CA ALA A 34 18.87 25.91 -1.55
C ALA A 34 18.82 24.66 -0.67
N GLU A 35 18.41 24.79 0.60
CA GLU A 35 18.16 23.66 1.50
C GLU A 35 17.04 22.75 0.95
N GLU A 36 15.92 23.31 0.49
CA GLU A 36 14.81 22.52 -0.06
C GLU A 36 15.19 21.76 -1.35
N ILE A 37 15.99 22.38 -2.23
CA ILE A 37 16.49 21.72 -3.46
C ILE A 37 17.54 20.65 -3.14
N GLU A 38 18.43 20.92 -2.19
CA GLU A 38 19.46 19.97 -1.74
C GLU A 38 18.82 18.76 -1.05
N ASP A 39 17.84 18.98 -0.17
CA ASP A 39 17.05 17.94 0.47
C ASP A 39 16.31 17.06 -0.55
N LEU A 40 15.69 17.69 -1.57
CA LEU A 40 15.08 16.94 -2.67
C LEU A 40 16.12 16.11 -3.43
N PHE A 41 17.28 16.69 -3.76
CA PHE A 41 18.33 15.95 -4.47
C PHE A 41 18.82 14.74 -3.65
N VAL A 42 18.98 14.90 -2.34
CA VAL A 42 19.35 13.81 -1.42
C VAL A 42 18.29 12.71 -1.46
N ILE A 43 17.01 13.04 -1.27
CA ILE A 43 15.92 12.05 -1.24
C ILE A 43 15.79 11.30 -2.58
N TYR A 44 15.93 12.01 -3.71
CA TYR A 44 15.90 11.37 -5.03
C TYR A 44 17.15 10.50 -5.28
N GLY A 45 18.32 10.89 -4.78
CA GLY A 45 19.53 10.06 -4.81
C GLY A 45 19.42 8.82 -3.92
N GLU A 46 18.73 8.91 -2.77
CA GLU A 46 18.39 7.77 -1.93
C GLU A 46 17.39 6.84 -2.62
N LYS A 47 16.38 7.40 -3.30
CA LYS A 47 15.42 6.63 -4.10
C LYS A 47 16.12 5.78 -5.14
N GLU A 48 16.97 6.39 -5.97
CA GLU A 48 17.64 5.67 -7.07
C GLU A 48 18.52 4.51 -6.54
N ARG A 49 19.34 4.79 -5.51
CA ARG A 49 20.19 3.77 -4.88
C ARG A 49 19.35 2.67 -4.23
N GLY A 50 18.31 3.07 -3.51
CA GLY A 50 17.39 2.19 -2.81
C GLY A 50 16.61 1.27 -3.74
N GLU A 51 16.10 1.81 -4.86
CA GLU A 51 15.41 1.02 -5.88
C GLU A 51 16.36 0.00 -6.54
N ALA A 52 17.59 0.40 -6.85
CA ALA A 52 18.60 -0.51 -7.40
C ALA A 52 18.93 -1.67 -6.42
N GLN A 53 19.14 -1.36 -5.14
CA GLN A 53 19.33 -2.38 -4.10
C GLN A 53 18.08 -3.24 -3.89
N GLY A 54 16.90 -2.65 -3.98
CA GLY A 54 15.62 -3.33 -3.87
C GLY A 54 15.43 -4.39 -4.96
N LEU A 55 15.84 -4.12 -6.20
CA LEU A 55 15.81 -5.10 -7.29
C LEU A 55 16.77 -6.27 -7.04
N ILE A 56 17.96 -6.00 -6.51
CA ILE A 56 18.92 -7.05 -6.14
C ILE A 56 18.33 -7.91 -5.02
N LEU A 57 17.75 -7.28 -3.99
CA LEU A 57 17.10 -7.98 -2.89
C LEU A 57 15.92 -8.83 -3.38
N GLN A 58 15.08 -8.30 -4.27
CA GLN A 58 13.94 -9.02 -4.86
C GLN A 58 14.41 -10.30 -5.53
N LYS A 59 15.45 -10.22 -6.36
CA LYS A 59 16.03 -11.39 -7.03
C LYS A 59 16.52 -12.43 -6.01
N ASN A 60 17.25 -12.00 -4.98
CA ASN A 60 17.77 -12.90 -3.95
C ASN A 60 16.65 -13.59 -3.16
N LEU A 61 15.59 -12.87 -2.81
CA LEU A 61 14.43 -13.42 -2.09
C LEU A 61 13.67 -14.42 -2.97
N LEU A 62 13.46 -14.10 -4.26
CA LEU A 62 12.81 -15.03 -5.20
C LEU A 62 13.64 -16.30 -5.44
N GLU A 63 14.97 -16.22 -5.40
CA GLU A 63 15.85 -17.40 -5.49
C GLU A 63 15.74 -18.31 -4.25
N LYS A 64 15.48 -17.72 -3.07
CA LYS A 64 15.26 -18.43 -1.80
C LYS A 64 13.83 -18.97 -1.64
N ALA A 65 12.89 -18.46 -2.42
CA ALA A 65 11.49 -18.87 -2.34
C ALA A 65 11.30 -20.37 -2.66
N PRO A 66 10.28 -21.03 -2.06
CA PRO A 66 10.07 -22.45 -2.22
C PRO A 66 9.70 -22.76 -3.68
N LYS A 67 10.41 -23.73 -4.27
CA LYS A 67 10.26 -24.08 -5.70
C LYS A 67 9.14 -25.09 -5.99
N ASN A 68 8.78 -25.90 -4.99
CA ASN A 68 7.86 -27.03 -5.14
C ASN A 68 6.65 -26.93 -4.20
N MET A 69 6.33 -25.73 -3.73
CA MET A 69 5.18 -25.47 -2.85
C MET A 69 4.02 -24.92 -3.68
N SER A 70 2.80 -25.34 -3.40
CA SER A 70 1.63 -24.82 -4.11
C SER A 70 1.37 -23.36 -3.70
N GLN A 71 0.71 -22.60 -4.58
CA GLN A 71 0.28 -21.22 -4.27
C GLN A 71 -0.54 -21.12 -2.98
N TYR A 72 -1.45 -22.08 -2.76
CA TYR A 72 -2.29 -22.08 -1.56
C TYR A 72 -1.46 -22.32 -0.29
N ASP A 73 -0.58 -23.32 -0.30
CA ASP A 73 0.24 -23.66 0.87
C ASP A 73 1.22 -22.52 1.20
N MET A 74 1.77 -21.88 0.16
CA MET A 74 2.63 -20.72 0.31
C MET A 74 1.87 -19.53 0.89
N TRP A 75 0.63 -19.28 0.44
CA TRP A 75 -0.23 -18.24 1.02
C TRP A 75 -0.61 -18.55 2.47
N HIS A 76 -0.92 -19.82 2.79
CA HIS A 76 -1.23 -20.23 4.15
C HIS A 76 -0.05 -19.98 5.10
N SER A 77 1.17 -20.35 4.65
CA SER A 77 2.41 -20.19 5.40
C SER A 77 2.74 -18.73 5.74
N LEU A 78 2.20 -17.76 4.99
CA LEU A 78 2.39 -16.33 5.30
C LEU A 78 1.89 -15.94 6.70
N PHE A 79 0.97 -16.71 7.27
CA PHE A 79 0.31 -16.42 8.54
C PHE A 79 0.78 -17.33 9.68
N GLU A 80 1.76 -18.19 9.43
CA GLU A 80 2.34 -19.08 10.43
C GLU A 80 3.41 -18.34 11.26
N GLU A 81 3.48 -18.64 12.56
CA GLU A 81 4.34 -17.94 13.53
C GLU A 81 5.82 -18.32 13.42
N ASP A 82 6.11 -19.51 12.90
CA ASP A 82 7.46 -20.07 12.77
C ASP A 82 8.20 -19.60 11.51
N VAL A 83 7.49 -18.95 10.57
CA VAL A 83 8.09 -18.37 9.36
C VAL A 83 8.76 -17.04 9.68
N THR A 84 10.06 -16.94 9.41
CA THR A 84 10.82 -15.70 9.62
C THR A 84 10.37 -14.59 8.67
N GLU A 85 10.61 -13.32 9.02
CA GLU A 85 10.26 -12.17 8.14
C GLU A 85 10.94 -12.25 6.76
N GLU A 86 12.15 -12.80 6.68
CA GLU A 86 12.84 -12.98 5.39
C GLU A 86 12.18 -14.06 4.53
N GLU A 87 11.83 -15.20 5.13
CA GLU A 87 11.09 -16.27 4.44
C GLU A 87 9.70 -15.80 4.03
N ARG A 88 9.01 -15.07 4.92
CA ARG A 88 7.69 -14.50 4.66
C ARG A 88 7.74 -13.50 3.50
N ALA A 89 8.78 -12.65 3.44
CA ALA A 89 9.01 -11.77 2.29
C ALA A 89 9.26 -12.55 1.00
N ALA A 90 10.07 -13.62 1.05
CA ALA A 90 10.34 -14.48 -0.11
C ALA A 90 9.08 -15.19 -0.62
N PHE A 91 8.28 -15.76 0.27
CA PHE A 91 7.03 -16.46 -0.06
C PHE A 91 6.03 -15.48 -0.68
N ALA A 92 5.86 -14.31 -0.04
CA ALA A 92 4.93 -13.29 -0.48
C ALA A 92 5.33 -12.71 -1.85
N LEU A 93 6.61 -12.43 -2.09
CA LEU A 93 7.12 -12.00 -3.40
C LEU A 93 6.91 -13.07 -4.47
N LYS A 94 7.09 -14.35 -4.12
CA LYS A 94 6.86 -15.45 -5.05
C LYS A 94 5.39 -15.61 -5.40
N LEU A 95 4.48 -15.42 -4.44
CA LEU A 95 3.05 -15.35 -4.71
C LEU A 95 2.69 -14.17 -5.61
N ILE A 96 3.34 -13.01 -5.42
CA ILE A 96 3.12 -11.86 -6.31
C ILE A 96 3.51 -12.23 -7.75
N ASP A 97 4.71 -12.81 -7.94
CA ASP A 97 5.23 -13.29 -9.22
C ASP A 97 4.28 -14.28 -9.93
N GLU A 98 3.61 -15.15 -9.16
CA GLU A 98 2.76 -16.21 -9.71
C GLU A 98 1.27 -15.86 -9.85
N ILE A 99 0.72 -15.01 -8.98
CA ILE A 99 -0.72 -14.68 -8.97
C ILE A 99 -0.99 -13.48 -9.87
N TYR A 100 -0.16 -12.44 -9.79
CA TYR A 100 -0.35 -11.24 -10.60
C TYR A 100 0.11 -11.52 -12.03
N PRO A 101 -0.62 -11.04 -13.06
CA PRO A 101 -0.15 -11.18 -14.43
C PRO A 101 1.23 -10.54 -14.59
N GLN A 102 2.21 -11.35 -15.01
CA GLN A 102 3.61 -10.95 -15.15
C GLN A 102 4.25 -10.44 -13.84
N GLY A 103 3.74 -10.88 -12.69
CA GLY A 103 4.21 -10.40 -11.39
C GLY A 103 3.94 -8.93 -11.11
N ASN A 104 2.98 -8.30 -11.81
CA ASN A 104 2.74 -6.86 -11.72
C ASN A 104 1.47 -6.50 -10.90
N PRO A 105 1.61 -5.95 -9.68
CA PRO A 105 0.53 -5.42 -8.85
C PRO A 105 -0.46 -4.47 -9.54
N ALA A 106 -0.03 -3.70 -10.55
CA ALA A 106 -0.90 -2.79 -11.30
C ALA A 106 -2.01 -3.53 -12.08
N LYS A 107 -1.83 -4.84 -12.30
CA LYS A 107 -2.78 -5.71 -13.01
C LYS A 107 -3.70 -6.50 -12.08
N TRP A 108 -3.88 -6.06 -10.83
CA TRP A 108 -4.74 -6.74 -9.86
C TRP A 108 -6.15 -7.03 -10.40
N ASP A 109 -6.72 -6.10 -11.17
CA ASP A 109 -8.06 -6.22 -11.77
C ASP A 109 -8.23 -7.44 -12.70
N GLU A 110 -7.12 -7.98 -13.22
CA GLU A 110 -7.10 -9.14 -14.12
C GLU A 110 -7.05 -10.47 -13.36
N ILE A 111 -6.75 -10.47 -12.06
CA ILE A 111 -6.64 -11.69 -11.25
C ILE A 111 -8.04 -12.27 -11.04
N GLY A 112 -8.24 -13.55 -11.32
CA GLY A 112 -9.51 -14.23 -11.08
C GLY A 112 -9.33 -15.70 -10.73
N GLY A 113 -10.35 -16.26 -10.11
CA GLY A 113 -10.45 -17.67 -9.79
C GLY A 113 -10.26 -17.97 -8.30
N LEU A 114 -10.47 -19.24 -7.99
CA LEU A 114 -10.36 -19.78 -6.63
C LEU A 114 -9.22 -20.82 -6.61
N TRP A 115 -8.55 -20.97 -5.48
CA TRP A 115 -7.79 -22.20 -5.21
C TRP A 115 -8.76 -23.32 -4.84
N ILE A 116 -8.83 -24.34 -5.70
CA ILE A 116 -9.69 -25.52 -5.53
C ILE A 116 -8.80 -26.68 -5.05
N PRO A 117 -9.23 -27.50 -4.07
CA PRO A 117 -10.56 -27.56 -3.44
C PRO A 117 -10.79 -26.62 -2.24
N GLN A 118 -9.82 -25.79 -1.86
CA GLN A 118 -9.88 -24.99 -0.63
C GLN A 118 -10.93 -23.86 -0.69
N MET A 119 -11.39 -23.51 -1.88
CA MET A 119 -12.40 -22.47 -2.13
C MET A 119 -11.97 -21.10 -1.59
N VAL A 120 -10.72 -20.71 -1.83
CA VAL A 120 -10.18 -19.40 -1.42
C VAL A 120 -10.04 -18.47 -2.64
N PRO A 121 -10.57 -17.24 -2.62
CA PRO A 121 -10.44 -16.28 -3.71
C PRO A 121 -9.01 -15.79 -3.94
N LYS A 122 -8.46 -16.07 -5.14
CA LYS A 122 -7.14 -15.57 -5.54
C LYS A 122 -7.03 -14.05 -5.56
N PRO A 123 -8.04 -13.27 -6.00
CA PRO A 123 -7.92 -11.80 -6.01
C PRO A 123 -7.73 -11.21 -4.62
N LEU A 124 -8.36 -11.80 -3.59
CA LEU A 124 -8.19 -11.38 -2.21
C LEU A 124 -6.83 -11.84 -1.65
N ALA A 125 -6.40 -13.05 -2.02
CA ALA A 125 -5.12 -13.58 -1.57
C ALA A 125 -3.93 -12.82 -2.20
N ALA A 126 -4.16 -12.20 -3.35
CA ALA A 126 -3.21 -11.29 -3.97
C ALA A 126 -2.96 -10.05 -3.11
N PHE A 127 -3.99 -9.50 -2.44
CA PHE A 127 -3.80 -8.40 -1.48
C PHE A 127 -3.00 -8.87 -0.26
N ASP A 128 -3.28 -10.07 0.22
CA ASP A 128 -2.53 -10.68 1.32
C ASP A 128 -1.06 -10.79 1.00
N ALA A 129 -0.73 -11.40 -0.15
CA ALA A 129 0.65 -11.51 -0.61
C ALA A 129 1.33 -10.14 -0.71
N LEU A 130 0.64 -9.13 -1.26
CA LEU A 130 1.22 -7.79 -1.37
C LEU A 130 1.48 -7.15 0.00
N TYR A 131 0.47 -7.07 0.87
CA TYR A 131 0.62 -6.39 2.15
C TYR A 131 1.57 -7.13 3.10
N ILE A 132 1.57 -8.46 3.07
CA ILE A 132 2.54 -9.26 3.81
C ILE A 132 3.95 -9.07 3.24
N ALA A 133 4.15 -9.02 1.91
CA ALA A 133 5.45 -8.72 1.32
C ALA A 133 5.96 -7.35 1.78
N VAL A 134 5.12 -6.32 1.66
CA VAL A 134 5.46 -4.94 2.06
C VAL A 134 5.78 -4.88 3.55
N GLY A 135 4.94 -5.44 4.41
CA GLY A 135 5.17 -5.48 5.86
C GLY A 135 6.46 -6.21 6.23
N SER A 136 6.69 -7.39 5.65
CA SER A 136 7.88 -8.20 5.95
C SER A 136 9.16 -7.54 5.46
N LEU A 137 9.15 -6.94 4.27
CA LEU A 137 10.28 -6.15 3.76
C LEU A 137 10.60 -4.96 4.67
N LEU A 138 9.59 -4.28 5.22
CA LEU A 138 9.76 -3.19 6.18
C LEU A 138 10.23 -3.66 7.57
N SER A 139 10.18 -4.95 7.87
CA SER A 139 10.80 -5.55 9.05
C SER A 139 12.29 -5.86 8.82
N LEU A 140 12.77 -5.89 7.58
CA LEU A 140 14.17 -6.19 7.27
C LEU A 140 15.08 -4.98 7.52
N ASN A 141 16.26 -5.26 8.09
CA ASN A 141 17.35 -4.30 8.26
C ASN A 141 18.17 -4.16 6.95
N ASN A 142 17.49 -3.77 5.86
CA ASN A 142 18.08 -3.56 4.55
C ASN A 142 17.47 -2.28 3.92
N GLU A 143 18.31 -1.38 3.41
CA GLU A 143 17.87 -0.11 2.81
C GLU A 143 17.01 -0.34 1.56
N GLY A 144 17.42 -1.25 0.68
CA GLY A 144 16.67 -1.63 -0.53
C GLY A 144 15.30 -2.26 -0.25
N ALA A 145 15.09 -2.83 0.95
CA ALA A 145 13.82 -3.46 1.30
C ALA A 145 12.66 -2.45 1.39
N ALA A 146 12.90 -1.29 1.99
CA ALA A 146 11.87 -0.25 2.10
C ALA A 146 11.48 0.32 0.72
N TRP A 147 12.46 0.49 -0.17
CA TRP A 147 12.22 0.96 -1.53
C TRP A 147 11.54 -0.07 -2.41
N LEU A 148 11.84 -1.36 -2.25
CA LEU A 148 11.10 -2.45 -2.90
C LEU A 148 9.65 -2.49 -2.39
N ALA A 149 9.45 -2.41 -1.07
CA ALA A 149 8.13 -2.38 -0.45
C ALA A 149 7.29 -1.21 -0.98
N ARG A 150 7.89 -0.02 -1.08
CA ARG A 150 7.28 1.15 -1.70
C ARG A 150 6.90 0.89 -3.15
N SER A 151 7.81 0.34 -3.96
CA SER A 151 7.57 0.05 -5.38
C SER A 151 6.36 -0.87 -5.58
N LEU A 152 6.24 -1.93 -4.78
CA LEU A 152 5.09 -2.85 -4.81
C LEU A 152 3.77 -2.13 -4.50
N LEU A 153 3.75 -1.28 -3.45
CA LEU A 153 2.56 -0.53 -3.09
C LEU A 153 2.16 0.48 -4.19
N LEU A 154 3.15 1.15 -4.80
CA LEU A 154 2.91 2.09 -5.90
C LEU A 154 2.33 1.39 -7.13
N GLN A 155 2.87 0.23 -7.49
CA GLN A 155 2.34 -0.57 -8.58
C GLN A 155 0.88 -0.98 -8.28
N LEU A 156 0.58 -1.43 -7.07
CA LEU A 156 -0.80 -1.73 -6.67
C LEU A 156 -1.70 -0.50 -6.81
N TYR A 157 -1.20 0.67 -6.42
CA TYR A 157 -1.93 1.94 -6.49
C TYR A 157 -2.34 2.31 -7.92
N GLU A 158 -1.72 1.76 -8.96
CA GLU A 158 -2.12 1.98 -10.36
C GLU A 158 -3.41 1.24 -10.73
N SER A 159 -3.70 0.09 -10.10
CA SER A 159 -4.95 -0.66 -10.32
C SER A 159 -6.16 0.09 -9.75
N ARG A 160 -7.19 0.25 -10.58
CA ARG A 160 -8.43 0.93 -10.15
C ARG A 160 -9.17 0.13 -9.10
N GLY A 161 -9.35 -1.18 -9.30
CA GLY A 161 -10.05 -2.00 -8.33
C GLY A 161 -9.24 -2.17 -7.05
N ALA A 162 -7.91 -2.26 -7.13
CA ALA A 162 -7.08 -2.28 -5.94
C ALA A 162 -7.22 -1.01 -5.11
N ARG A 163 -7.27 0.17 -5.76
CA ARG A 163 -7.54 1.44 -5.06
C ARG A 163 -8.87 1.41 -4.31
N ILE A 164 -9.93 0.86 -4.92
CA ILE A 164 -11.27 0.83 -4.32
C ILE A 164 -11.35 -0.20 -3.19
N TYR A 165 -10.89 -1.43 -3.43
CA TYR A 165 -11.17 -2.56 -2.55
C TYR A 165 -10.03 -2.91 -1.59
N GLY A 166 -8.79 -2.56 -1.91
CA GLY A 166 -7.62 -2.90 -1.10
C GLY A 166 -6.92 -1.72 -0.43
N ILE A 167 -7.08 -0.49 -0.95
CA ILE A 167 -6.34 0.68 -0.46
C ILE A 167 -7.26 1.69 0.23
N ARG A 168 -8.40 2.06 -0.36
CA ARG A 168 -9.30 3.07 0.24
C ARG A 168 -9.93 2.59 1.54
N THR A 169 -10.27 1.31 1.60
CA THR A 169 -10.71 0.63 2.82
C THR A 169 -9.75 -0.54 3.02
N ALA A 170 -9.10 -0.63 4.18
CA ALA A 170 -8.05 -1.62 4.42
C ALA A 170 -8.05 -2.15 5.87
N PRO A 171 -7.50 -3.36 6.11
CA PRO A 171 -7.23 -3.87 7.45
C PRO A 171 -6.37 -2.93 8.29
N ILE A 172 -6.52 -3.02 9.61
CA ILE A 172 -5.76 -2.18 10.55
C ILE A 172 -4.25 -2.32 10.37
N GLU A 173 -3.74 -3.50 9.99
CA GLU A 173 -2.31 -3.75 9.78
C GLU A 173 -1.73 -2.88 8.65
N VAL A 174 -2.54 -2.50 7.65
CA VAL A 174 -2.09 -1.67 6.52
C VAL A 174 -1.76 -0.25 6.96
N VAL A 175 -2.38 0.26 8.03
CA VAL A 175 -2.09 1.60 8.57
C VAL A 175 -0.64 1.67 9.05
N ASP A 176 -0.21 0.69 9.85
CA ASP A 176 1.18 0.61 10.34
C ASP A 176 2.18 0.46 9.19
N ILE A 177 1.83 -0.33 8.16
CA ILE A 177 2.65 -0.46 6.94
C ILE A 177 2.86 0.90 6.26
N ILE A 178 1.80 1.69 6.08
CA ILE A 178 1.88 3.00 5.45
C ILE A 178 2.72 3.97 6.29
N GLU A 179 2.55 3.97 7.61
CA GLU A 179 3.35 4.82 8.50
C GLU A 179 4.85 4.45 8.46
N LYS A 180 5.18 3.15 8.46
CA LYS A 180 6.56 2.69 8.29
C LYS A 180 7.15 3.11 6.94
N LEU A 181 6.37 3.05 5.85
CA LEU A 181 6.81 3.51 4.53
C LEU A 181 7.09 5.01 4.50
N LYS A 182 6.24 5.83 5.10
CA LYS A 182 6.44 7.29 5.20
C LYS A 182 7.77 7.65 5.83
N VAL A 183 8.26 6.84 6.76
CA VAL A 183 9.55 7.06 7.44
C VAL A 183 10.71 6.49 6.63
N ARG A 184 10.59 5.26 6.11
CA ARG A 184 11.73 4.53 5.52
C ARG A 184 11.92 4.75 4.01
N ALA A 185 10.89 5.21 3.31
CA ALA A 185 10.92 5.50 1.88
C ALA A 185 9.93 6.65 1.57
N PRO A 186 10.25 7.90 2.00
CA PRO A 186 9.27 8.96 2.27
C PRO A 186 8.54 9.55 1.07
N LEU A 187 8.88 9.16 -0.16
CA LEU A 187 8.29 9.73 -1.37
C LEU A 187 6.87 9.17 -1.61
N PRO A 188 5.80 9.97 -1.53
CA PRO A 188 4.45 9.46 -1.75
C PRO A 188 4.15 9.10 -3.21
N PRO A 189 3.06 8.36 -3.49
CA PRO A 189 2.44 8.36 -4.80
C PRO A 189 1.96 9.75 -5.22
N ILE A 190 1.67 9.93 -6.51
CA ILE A 190 0.92 11.10 -6.99
C ILE A 190 -0.44 11.16 -6.28
N GLY A 191 -0.72 12.29 -5.62
CA GLY A 191 -1.92 12.46 -4.79
C GLY A 191 -1.70 12.20 -3.30
N GLY A 192 -0.48 11.88 -2.87
CA GLY A 192 -0.11 11.69 -1.47
C GLY A 192 -0.23 10.24 -1.00
N TRP A 193 0.24 9.97 0.22
CA TRP A 193 0.07 8.67 0.85
C TRP A 193 -1.42 8.37 1.09
N PRO A 194 -1.90 7.13 0.85
CA PRO A 194 -3.28 6.78 1.12
C PRO A 194 -3.59 6.90 2.61
N ASN A 195 -4.79 7.36 2.93
CA ASN A 195 -5.34 7.36 4.28
C ASN A 195 -6.57 6.42 4.30
N PRO A 196 -6.38 5.12 4.55
CA PRO A 196 -7.45 4.14 4.43
C PRO A 196 -8.49 4.30 5.53
N GLU A 197 -9.76 4.06 5.18
CA GLU A 197 -10.78 3.70 6.16
C GLU A 197 -10.48 2.29 6.70
N VAL A 198 -10.32 2.18 8.02
CA VAL A 198 -9.95 0.91 8.64
C VAL A 198 -11.17 -0.01 8.74
N LEU A 199 -11.05 -1.21 8.16
CA LEU A 199 -12.08 -2.24 8.23
C LEU A 199 -11.47 -3.64 8.31
N GLY A 200 -11.78 -4.35 9.40
CA GLY A 200 -11.34 -5.72 9.62
C GLY A 200 -9.83 -5.86 9.88
N ARG A 201 -9.34 -7.08 9.67
CA ARG A 201 -7.94 -7.48 9.88
C ARG A 201 -7.48 -8.41 8.75
N LEU A 202 -6.17 -8.46 8.51
CA LEU A 202 -5.60 -9.48 7.63
C LEU A 202 -5.87 -10.91 8.17
N PRO A 203 -5.88 -11.95 7.31
CA PRO A 203 -5.90 -11.87 5.84
C PRO A 203 -7.21 -11.32 5.24
N TYR A 204 -7.15 -10.73 4.05
CA TYR A 204 -8.26 -10.48 3.14
C TYR A 204 -8.93 -11.78 2.69
N ALA A 205 -8.14 -12.75 2.23
CA ALA A 205 -8.66 -13.99 1.72
C ALA A 205 -9.08 -14.92 2.85
N ARG A 206 -10.20 -15.59 2.61
CA ARG A 206 -10.74 -16.61 3.49
C ARG A 206 -11.35 -17.69 2.62
N LYS A 207 -11.41 -18.90 3.18
CA LYS A 207 -12.23 -19.96 2.63
C LYS A 207 -13.68 -19.49 2.53
N ILE A 208 -14.30 -19.71 1.38
CA ILE A 208 -15.74 -19.52 1.21
C ILE A 208 -16.44 -20.65 1.97
N TYR A 209 -17.31 -20.30 2.91
CA TYR A 209 -18.11 -21.28 3.65
C TYR A 209 -19.48 -20.70 4.05
N GLY A 210 -20.44 -21.60 4.27
CA GLY A 210 -21.80 -21.21 4.64
C GLY A 210 -22.57 -20.52 3.51
N TYR A 211 -23.76 -20.04 3.85
CA TYR A 211 -24.68 -19.38 2.93
C TYR A 211 -25.24 -18.11 3.56
N ILE A 212 -25.55 -17.13 2.73
CA ILE A 212 -26.22 -15.89 3.14
C ILE A 212 -27.23 -15.45 2.08
N SER A 213 -28.30 -14.78 2.51
CA SER A 213 -29.24 -14.15 1.59
C SER A 213 -28.69 -12.83 1.05
N VAL A 214 -29.18 -12.38 -0.11
CA VAL A 214 -28.82 -11.07 -0.68
C VAL A 214 -29.21 -9.93 0.26
N ASP A 215 -30.42 -10.00 0.84
CA ASP A 215 -30.95 -8.96 1.73
C ASP A 215 -30.09 -8.83 2.98
N THR A 216 -29.72 -9.95 3.60
CA THR A 216 -28.86 -9.97 4.79
C THR A 216 -27.46 -9.43 4.48
N ALA A 217 -26.88 -9.81 3.34
CA ALA A 217 -25.58 -9.30 2.92
C ALA A 217 -25.61 -7.77 2.69
N LEU A 218 -26.70 -7.24 2.13
CA LEU A 218 -26.90 -5.79 1.95
C LEU A 218 -27.08 -5.06 3.29
N VAL A 219 -27.89 -5.59 4.20
CA VAL A 219 -28.11 -5.02 5.55
C VAL A 219 -26.80 -4.93 6.34
N HIS A 220 -25.90 -5.88 6.15
CA HIS A 220 -24.58 -5.89 6.78
C HIS A 220 -23.47 -5.24 5.93
N GLU A 221 -23.84 -4.52 4.86
CA GLU A 221 -22.91 -3.77 4.01
C GLU A 221 -21.74 -4.61 3.48
N MET A 222 -22.01 -5.91 3.23
CA MET A 222 -20.99 -6.82 2.71
C MET A 222 -20.64 -6.48 1.26
N THR A 223 -19.38 -6.67 0.90
CA THR A 223 -18.93 -6.50 -0.50
C THR A 223 -19.23 -7.78 -1.28
N PHE A 224 -19.95 -7.68 -2.39
CA PHE A 224 -20.22 -8.86 -3.22
C PHE A 224 -19.00 -9.22 -4.10
N LEU A 225 -18.81 -10.51 -4.34
CA LEU A 225 -17.81 -11.05 -5.25
C LEU A 225 -18.47 -11.78 -6.44
N ASP A 226 -17.86 -11.72 -7.62
CA ASP A 226 -18.25 -12.56 -8.76
C ASP A 226 -17.87 -14.04 -8.57
N SER A 227 -18.19 -14.88 -9.56
CA SER A 227 -17.83 -16.31 -9.55
C SER A 227 -16.32 -16.58 -9.57
N LEU A 228 -15.52 -15.58 -9.94
CA LEU A 228 -14.06 -15.61 -9.93
C LEU A 228 -13.48 -15.04 -8.62
N GLY A 229 -14.31 -14.68 -7.65
CA GLY A 229 -13.88 -14.14 -6.36
C GLY A 229 -13.40 -12.68 -6.44
N ARG A 230 -13.74 -11.94 -7.51
CA ARG A 230 -13.42 -10.51 -7.64
C ARG A 230 -14.52 -9.65 -7.02
N PRO A 231 -14.17 -8.64 -6.21
CA PRO A 231 -15.13 -7.65 -5.74
C PRO A 231 -15.88 -6.95 -6.88
N ARG A 232 -17.19 -6.79 -6.73
CA ARG A 232 -18.06 -6.13 -7.70
C ARG A 232 -19.15 -5.32 -7.00
N GLY A 233 -19.67 -4.31 -7.69
CA GLY A 233 -20.89 -3.63 -7.29
C GLY A 233 -22.14 -4.48 -7.60
N GLY A 234 -23.23 -4.20 -6.87
CA GLY A 234 -24.51 -4.88 -7.05
C GLY A 234 -24.52 -6.28 -6.42
N SER A 235 -25.14 -7.26 -7.08
CA SER A 235 -25.20 -8.64 -6.59
C SER A 235 -24.05 -9.50 -7.11
N GLY A 236 -23.62 -10.48 -6.30
CA GLY A 236 -22.56 -11.43 -6.61
C GLY A 236 -22.89 -12.86 -6.18
N VAL A 237 -22.02 -13.79 -6.54
CA VAL A 237 -22.15 -15.22 -6.19
C VAL A 237 -21.65 -15.46 -4.75
N TYR A 238 -20.73 -14.63 -4.28
CA TYR A 238 -20.26 -14.65 -2.91
C TYR A 238 -20.45 -13.27 -2.25
N ALA A 239 -20.52 -13.27 -0.92
CA ALA A 239 -20.55 -12.06 -0.11
C ALA A 239 -19.36 -12.08 0.84
N TRP A 240 -18.57 -11.01 0.82
CA TRP A 240 -17.38 -10.82 1.62
C TRP A 240 -17.68 -9.86 2.76
N ASP A 241 -17.79 -10.43 3.95
CA ASP A 241 -17.83 -9.68 5.21
C ASP A 241 -16.41 -9.31 5.60
N ARG A 242 -16.01 -8.12 5.17
CA ARG A 242 -14.68 -7.55 5.44
C ARG A 242 -14.43 -7.35 6.93
N ALA A 243 -15.45 -6.84 7.64
CA ALA A 243 -15.34 -6.50 9.05
C ALA A 243 -15.05 -7.74 9.90
N ARG A 244 -15.71 -8.86 9.60
CA ARG A 244 -15.57 -10.11 10.35
C ARG A 244 -14.57 -11.10 9.73
N GLY A 245 -14.02 -10.79 8.56
CA GLY A 245 -13.11 -11.68 7.84
C GLY A 245 -13.78 -13.00 7.49
N ARG A 246 -14.94 -12.96 6.82
CA ARG A 246 -15.70 -14.14 6.37
C ARG A 246 -16.19 -13.98 4.94
N ILE A 247 -16.33 -15.09 4.22
CA ILE A 247 -16.88 -15.10 2.86
C ILE A 247 -17.93 -16.20 2.75
N TYR A 248 -19.12 -15.83 2.28
CA TYR A 248 -20.29 -16.70 2.20
C TYR A 248 -20.72 -16.94 0.77
N ASN A 249 -21.37 -18.07 0.50
CA ASN A 249 -22.11 -18.28 -0.73
C ASN A 249 -23.42 -17.50 -0.69
N VAL A 250 -23.73 -16.73 -1.72
CA VAL A 250 -25.00 -16.01 -1.82
C VAL A 250 -26.05 -16.92 -2.42
N LYS A 251 -27.17 -17.11 -1.72
CA LYS A 251 -28.35 -17.80 -2.25
C LYS A 251 -29.46 -16.78 -2.54
N GLY A 252 -30.11 -16.95 -3.68
CA GLY A 252 -31.35 -16.23 -4.00
C GLY A 252 -32.55 -16.95 -3.39
N GLY A 253 -33.36 -16.23 -2.61
CA GLY A 253 -34.62 -16.73 -2.04
C GLY A 253 -34.75 -16.50 -0.53
N ARG A 254 -35.98 -16.29 -0.06
CA ARG A 254 -36.33 -16.38 1.37
C ARG A 254 -36.26 -17.86 1.74
N ASN A 255 -35.19 -18.29 2.38
CA ASN A 255 -35.17 -19.57 3.07
C ASN A 255 -34.78 -19.32 4.53
N GLU A 256 -35.72 -19.67 5.40
CA GLU A 256 -35.70 -19.52 6.86
C GLU A 256 -34.83 -20.59 7.56
N ASP A 257 -34.15 -21.44 6.79
CA ASP A 257 -33.25 -22.46 7.31
C ASP A 257 -31.82 -21.90 7.42
N GLU A 258 -31.65 -21.08 8.45
CA GLU A 258 -30.38 -20.57 8.95
C GLU A 258 -29.37 -21.70 9.17
N VAL A 259 -28.17 -21.55 8.62
CA VAL A 259 -26.96 -22.09 9.29
C VAL A 259 -26.01 -20.94 9.48
N TRP A 260 -26.33 -20.12 10.48
CA TRP A 260 -25.34 -19.36 11.23
C TRP A 260 -24.61 -20.33 12.17
N PRO A 261 -23.27 -20.37 12.21
CA PRO A 261 -22.60 -20.67 13.47
C PRO A 261 -22.85 -19.49 14.41
N ASN A 262 -23.38 -19.77 15.61
CA ASN A 262 -23.64 -18.77 16.65
C ASN A 262 -22.45 -17.81 16.82
N PHE A 263 -22.79 -16.52 16.92
CA PHE A 263 -21.86 -15.40 17.01
C PHE A 263 -21.02 -15.42 18.28
#